data_AF-A0A6A6GG83-F1
#
_entry.id   AF-A0A6A6GG83-F1
#
_cell.length_a   1.000
_cell.length_b   1.000
_cell.length_c   1.000
_cell.angle_alpha   90.00
_cell.angle_beta   90.00
_cell.angle_gamma   90.00
#
_symmetry.space_group_name_H-M   'P 1'
#
loop_
_entity.id
_entity.type
_entity.pdbx_description
1 polymer ?
#
loop_
_entity_poly.entity_id
_entity_poly.type
_entity_poly.pdbx_seq_one_letter_code
_entity_poly.pdbx_strand_id
1 'polypeptide(L)'
;MSSFPEAPSGGDDVAIASIVQEMSSSKDEKVIRIPIEPLTPASFSQFGTVVENPSRNPSSWPSIPESTAANQGTAKKYIDVSHLTNHYNISPSGKPAQPLISMFVCSPRALSSSLSEGTTTLPYPGTTKTLRIPILERHPFTTQTFVPLGLDPSDRSTAFIVVVAPTLPSTPPSLHRSVPSPTTTVPQKARSTLTSIFRRVLPEPSANDPSGSHSPPETPNPLPPSASLIQFRSLPTPLTANLFTPRGAAGPDLSQARAFIAHGGQGVTYGPGTWHAPMAVVGKEDVSFVVLQFGNGVGEEDTQEVEVGRVEGGAGSEGVGRVLEVVVEEGLFGVRTGQGTGGVRAKL
;
A
#
# COMPACT_ATOMS: atom_id res chain seq x y z
N MET A 1 -30.19 5.23 81.14
CA MET A 1 -29.76 6.56 80.68
C MET A 1 -28.91 6.31 79.44
N SER A 2 -29.48 6.29 78.22
CA SER A 2 -29.66 7.48 77.33
C SER A 2 -28.29 8.12 77.05
N SER A 3 -27.75 8.21 75.83
CA SER A 3 -28.37 8.56 74.55
C SER A 3 -27.38 8.30 73.39
N PHE A 4 -27.87 8.12 72.16
CA PHE A 4 -27.13 8.36 70.91
C PHE A 4 -26.91 9.88 70.69
N PRO A 5 -25.86 10.27 69.94
CA PRO A 5 -26.06 10.96 68.65
C PRO A 5 -25.06 10.45 67.57
N GLU A 6 -25.47 10.15 66.34
CA GLU A 6 -25.79 11.02 65.18
C GLU A 6 -24.61 11.05 64.18
N ALA A 7 -24.90 10.69 62.92
CA ALA A 7 -23.95 10.56 61.83
C ALA A 7 -23.61 11.93 61.21
N PRO A 8 -22.37 12.17 60.76
CA PRO A 8 -22.12 13.26 59.83
C PRO A 8 -22.58 12.88 58.43
N SER A 9 -23.50 13.68 57.94
CA SER A 9 -24.01 13.74 56.59
C SER A 9 -22.97 14.26 55.59
N GLY A 10 -22.98 13.66 54.40
CA GLY A 10 -23.01 14.39 53.13
C GLY A 10 -21.81 15.26 52.76
N GLY A 11 -21.03 14.77 51.80
CA GLY A 11 -20.33 15.60 50.85
C GLY A 11 -18.86 15.25 50.73
N ASP A 12 -18.53 14.29 49.86
CA ASP A 12 -17.28 14.25 49.09
C ASP A 12 -17.32 13.25 47.90
N ASP A 13 -18.50 12.79 47.48
CA ASP A 13 -18.67 11.92 46.30
C ASP A 13 -18.62 12.67 44.95
N VAL A 14 -18.44 13.99 44.95
CA VAL A 14 -18.45 14.80 43.71
C VAL A 14 -17.06 14.92 43.06
N ALA A 15 -15.97 14.63 43.79
CA ALA A 15 -14.62 14.80 43.26
C ALA A 15 -14.04 13.56 42.54
N ILE A 16 -14.60 12.36 42.74
CA ILE A 16 -14.14 11.14 42.05
C ILE A 16 -14.91 10.89 40.74
N ALA A 17 -16.13 11.42 40.62
CA ALA A 17 -16.90 11.36 39.38
C ALA A 17 -16.26 12.16 38.23
N SER A 18 -15.49 13.21 38.53
CA SER A 18 -14.88 14.08 37.51
C SER A 18 -13.58 13.53 36.90
N ILE A 19 -12.95 12.51 37.49
CA ILE A 19 -11.72 11.89 36.93
C ILE A 19 -12.05 10.58 36.18
N VAL A 20 -13.19 9.96 36.46
CA VAL A 20 -13.68 8.81 35.68
C VAL A 20 -14.41 9.24 34.41
N GLN A 21 -14.75 10.53 34.28
CA GLN A 21 -15.43 11.10 33.11
C GLN A 21 -14.48 11.70 32.05
N GLU A 22 -13.19 11.36 32.10
CA GLU A 22 -12.21 11.66 31.04
C GLU A 22 -11.69 10.39 30.31
N MET A 23 -12.28 9.23 30.57
CA MET A 23 -11.92 7.95 29.92
C MET A 23 -13.05 7.25 29.16
N SER A 24 -14.17 7.93 28.91
CA SER A 24 -15.26 7.37 28.10
C SER A 24 -15.89 8.42 27.17
N SER A 25 -15.10 8.97 26.27
CA SER A 25 -15.60 9.39 24.96
C SER A 25 -15.25 8.30 23.96
N SER A 26 -15.92 7.15 24.05
CA SER A 26 -15.98 6.24 22.91
C SER A 26 -16.80 6.96 21.83
N LYS A 27 -16.14 7.78 21.01
CA LYS A 27 -16.72 8.12 19.70
C LYS A 27 -17.04 6.79 19.05
N ASP A 28 -18.30 6.56 18.69
CA ASP A 28 -18.74 5.36 17.98
C ASP A 28 -17.86 5.22 16.72
N GLU A 29 -16.83 4.39 16.79
CA GLU A 29 -15.92 4.18 15.67
C GLU A 29 -16.57 3.12 14.77
N LYS A 30 -16.95 3.51 13.57
CA LYS A 30 -17.50 2.57 12.59
C LYS A 30 -16.37 1.69 12.06
N VAL A 31 -16.28 0.48 12.56
CA VAL A 31 -15.32 -0.52 12.09
C VAL A 31 -15.77 -1.09 10.74
N ILE A 32 -14.93 -0.93 9.72
CA ILE A 32 -15.04 -1.58 8.42
C ILE A 32 -14.12 -2.80 8.45
N ARG A 33 -14.70 -3.99 8.34
CA ARG A 33 -13.97 -5.25 8.29
C ARG A 33 -13.92 -5.76 6.87
N ILE A 34 -12.72 -6.01 6.36
CA ILE A 34 -12.49 -6.58 5.03
C ILE A 34 -11.94 -8.01 5.18
N PRO A 35 -12.58 -9.02 4.57
CA PRO A 35 -12.03 -10.37 4.56
C PRO A 35 -10.75 -10.40 3.72
N ILE A 36 -9.82 -11.26 4.11
CA ILE A 36 -8.60 -11.50 3.35
C ILE A 36 -8.82 -12.55 2.27
N GLU A 37 -8.29 -12.30 1.08
CA GLU A 37 -8.40 -13.18 -0.09
C GLU A 37 -7.02 -13.60 -0.61
N PRO A 38 -6.87 -14.70 -1.38
CA PRO A 38 -5.61 -14.99 -2.06
C PRO A 38 -5.26 -13.91 -3.07
N LEU A 39 -4.01 -13.46 -3.08
CA LEU A 39 -3.51 -12.62 -4.15
C LEU A 39 -3.44 -13.43 -5.45
N THR A 40 -4.14 -12.96 -6.49
CA THR A 40 -4.05 -13.51 -7.85
C THR A 40 -4.04 -12.40 -8.90
N PRO A 41 -3.48 -12.63 -10.10
CA PRO A 41 -3.49 -11.64 -11.18
C PRO A 41 -4.90 -11.17 -11.53
N ALA A 42 -5.86 -12.09 -11.60
CA ALA A 42 -7.26 -11.76 -11.87
C ALA A 42 -7.90 -10.90 -10.77
N SER A 43 -7.75 -11.30 -9.50
CA SER A 43 -8.38 -10.59 -8.38
C SER A 43 -7.79 -9.19 -8.15
N PHE A 44 -6.51 -8.99 -8.47
CA PHE A 44 -5.79 -7.73 -8.26
C PHE A 44 -5.83 -6.75 -9.45
N SER A 45 -6.29 -7.21 -10.62
CA SER A 45 -6.24 -6.47 -11.91
C SER A 45 -6.83 -5.06 -11.90
N GLN A 46 -7.81 -4.78 -11.05
CA GLN A 46 -8.39 -3.43 -10.92
C GLN A 46 -7.44 -2.42 -10.27
N PHE A 47 -6.49 -2.89 -9.47
CA PHE A 47 -5.61 -2.07 -8.63
C PHE A 47 -4.19 -1.98 -9.17
N GLY A 48 -3.77 -3.01 -9.91
CA GLY A 48 -2.39 -3.16 -10.37
C GLY A 48 -2.15 -4.51 -11.04
N THR A 49 -0.91 -4.99 -10.96
CA THR A 49 -0.49 -6.30 -11.47
C THR A 49 0.24 -7.10 -10.39
N VAL A 50 0.18 -8.43 -10.50
CA VAL A 50 0.94 -9.35 -9.66
C VAL A 50 2.21 -9.76 -10.41
N VAL A 51 3.36 -9.65 -9.75
CA VAL A 51 4.65 -10.10 -10.27
C VAL A 51 4.89 -11.52 -9.81
N GLU A 52 4.62 -12.50 -10.65
CA GLU A 52 4.88 -13.91 -10.35
C GLU A 52 5.21 -14.70 -11.62
N ASN A 53 5.69 -15.94 -11.46
CA ASN A 53 5.91 -16.83 -12.59
C ASN A 53 4.55 -17.37 -13.11
N PRO A 54 4.13 -17.05 -14.36
CA PRO A 54 2.83 -17.48 -14.87
C PRO A 54 2.65 -19.00 -14.96
N SER A 55 3.73 -19.78 -14.98
CA SER A 55 3.62 -21.25 -14.99
C SER A 55 3.15 -21.85 -13.66
N ARG A 56 3.23 -21.11 -12.53
CA ARG A 56 2.83 -21.64 -11.22
C ARG A 56 1.32 -21.82 -11.12
N ASN A 57 0.56 -20.87 -11.64
CA ASN A 57 -0.90 -20.91 -11.62
C ASN A 57 -1.51 -20.26 -12.87
N PRO A 58 -1.43 -20.90 -14.05
CA PRO A 58 -1.85 -20.29 -15.31
C PRO A 58 -3.32 -19.85 -15.34
N SER A 59 -4.21 -20.57 -14.65
CA SER A 59 -5.66 -20.27 -14.60
C SER A 59 -5.99 -19.00 -13.80
N SER A 60 -5.06 -18.49 -13.00
CA SER A 60 -5.24 -17.25 -12.24
C SER A 60 -5.00 -15.98 -13.06
N TRP A 61 -4.50 -16.13 -14.29
CA TRP A 61 -4.25 -15.03 -15.22
C TRP A 61 -5.48 -14.80 -16.10
N PRO A 62 -6.02 -13.56 -16.17
CA PRO A 62 -7.08 -13.24 -17.13
C PRO A 62 -6.66 -13.51 -18.58
N SER A 63 -5.36 -13.33 -18.87
CA SER A 63 -4.71 -13.74 -20.11
C SER A 63 -3.26 -14.07 -19.76
N ILE A 64 -2.80 -15.26 -20.14
CA ILE A 64 -1.44 -15.70 -19.83
C ILE A 64 -0.46 -14.83 -20.62
N PRO A 65 0.59 -14.26 -19.97
CA PRO A 65 1.59 -13.46 -20.66
C PRO A 65 2.29 -14.26 -21.76
N GLU A 66 2.58 -13.59 -22.87
CA GLU A 66 3.37 -14.19 -23.95
C GLU A 66 4.73 -14.65 -23.42
N SER A 67 5.26 -15.73 -23.98
CA SER A 67 6.58 -16.22 -23.59
C SER A 67 7.41 -16.65 -24.79
N THR A 68 8.71 -16.41 -24.72
CA THR A 68 9.69 -16.83 -25.72
C THR A 68 10.80 -17.65 -25.07
N ALA A 69 11.37 -18.59 -25.82
CA ALA A 69 12.60 -19.26 -25.41
C ALA A 69 13.76 -18.26 -25.51
N ALA A 70 14.62 -18.23 -24.50
CA ALA A 70 15.79 -17.39 -24.39
C ALA A 70 17.02 -18.23 -24.03
N ASN A 71 18.22 -17.64 -24.06
CA ASN A 71 19.48 -18.27 -23.68
C ASN A 71 19.69 -19.63 -24.36
N GLN A 72 19.57 -19.65 -25.70
CA GLN A 72 19.71 -20.87 -26.52
C GLN A 72 18.78 -22.02 -26.06
N GLY A 73 17.61 -21.70 -25.53
CA GLY A 73 16.60 -22.68 -25.08
C GLY A 73 16.67 -23.04 -23.60
N THR A 74 17.62 -22.50 -22.85
CA THR A 74 17.78 -22.78 -21.40
C THR A 74 16.94 -21.88 -20.50
N ALA A 75 16.33 -20.83 -21.04
CA ALA A 75 15.47 -19.93 -20.29
C ALA A 75 14.12 -19.73 -20.99
N LYS A 76 13.08 -19.49 -20.18
CA LYS A 76 11.78 -19.04 -20.65
C LYS A 76 11.56 -17.60 -20.19
N LYS A 77 11.43 -16.68 -21.14
CA LYS A 77 11.17 -15.26 -20.86
C LYS A 77 9.68 -15.00 -21.01
N TYR A 78 9.02 -14.67 -19.92
CA TYR A 78 7.67 -14.09 -19.97
C TYR A 78 7.78 -12.60 -20.28
N ILE A 79 6.98 -12.14 -21.22
CA ILE A 79 6.95 -10.75 -21.69
C ILE A 79 5.83 -10.04 -20.93
N ASP A 80 6.10 -8.81 -20.48
CA ASP A 80 5.06 -7.92 -19.93
C ASP A 80 4.29 -8.45 -18.71
N VAL A 81 4.99 -9.11 -17.80
CA VAL A 81 4.40 -9.59 -16.52
C VAL A 81 3.90 -8.41 -15.66
N SER A 82 4.59 -7.26 -15.73
CA SER A 82 4.23 -6.02 -15.01
C SER A 82 4.90 -4.81 -15.68
N HIS A 83 4.44 -3.59 -15.36
CA HIS A 83 4.89 -2.35 -16.00
C HIS A 83 5.26 -1.28 -14.99
N LEU A 84 6.28 -0.49 -15.34
CA LEU A 84 6.63 0.74 -14.63
C LEU A 84 6.10 1.95 -15.40
N THR A 85 5.37 2.82 -14.73
CA THR A 85 4.73 3.99 -15.35
C THR A 85 5.26 5.28 -14.73
N ASN A 86 5.57 6.26 -15.59
CA ASN A 86 6.00 7.60 -15.18
C ASN A 86 5.08 8.66 -15.81
N HIS A 87 4.32 9.36 -14.98
CA HIS A 87 3.43 10.45 -15.35
C HIS A 87 3.80 11.78 -14.70
N TYR A 88 5.04 11.93 -14.23
CA TYR A 88 5.45 13.20 -13.62
C TYR A 88 5.52 14.36 -14.64
N ASN A 89 5.46 14.07 -15.95
CA ASN A 89 5.31 15.08 -17.00
C ASN A 89 3.99 15.87 -16.90
N ILE A 90 2.97 15.34 -16.24
CA ILE A 90 1.69 16.02 -15.97
C ILE A 90 1.55 16.42 -14.50
N SER A 91 2.63 16.35 -13.71
CA SER A 91 2.63 16.82 -12.32
C SER A 91 2.58 18.35 -12.24
N PRO A 92 1.96 18.94 -11.20
CA PRO A 92 1.87 20.40 -11.05
C PRO A 92 3.22 21.12 -11.01
N SER A 93 4.25 20.52 -10.42
CA SER A 93 5.58 21.13 -10.33
C SER A 93 6.32 21.16 -11.66
N GLY A 94 5.93 20.32 -12.63
CA GLY A 94 6.66 20.10 -13.87
C GLY A 94 8.06 19.50 -13.67
N LYS A 95 8.43 19.06 -12.46
CA LYS A 95 9.75 18.49 -12.19
C LYS A 95 9.84 17.07 -12.76
N PRO A 96 10.91 16.76 -13.51
CA PRO A 96 11.12 15.42 -14.02
C PRO A 96 11.38 14.45 -12.87
N ALA A 97 10.82 13.26 -12.95
CA ALA A 97 11.11 12.18 -12.02
C ALA A 97 12.29 11.32 -12.48
N GLN A 98 12.92 10.66 -11.52
CA GLN A 98 13.95 9.65 -11.73
C GLN A 98 13.42 8.27 -11.30
N PRO A 99 13.86 7.17 -11.95
CA PRO A 99 13.61 5.84 -11.43
C PRO A 99 14.36 5.64 -10.10
N LEU A 100 13.69 5.05 -9.13
CA LEU A 100 14.19 4.79 -7.79
C LEU A 100 14.07 3.30 -7.50
N ILE A 101 15.14 2.72 -6.95
CA ILE A 101 15.16 1.38 -6.39
C ILE A 101 15.49 1.52 -4.91
N SER A 102 14.60 1.06 -4.05
CA SER A 102 14.76 1.12 -2.59
C SER A 102 14.62 -0.27 -1.98
N MET A 103 15.10 -0.43 -0.75
CA MET A 103 14.91 -1.65 0.05
C MET A 103 14.03 -1.33 1.23
N PHE A 104 12.96 -2.10 1.42
CA PHE A 104 12.12 -2.05 2.61
C PHE A 104 12.31 -3.33 3.39
N VAL A 105 12.70 -3.23 4.66
CA VAL A 105 12.75 -4.38 5.57
C VAL A 105 11.57 -4.24 6.51
N CYS A 106 10.57 -5.10 6.34
CA CYS A 106 9.30 -5.00 7.04
C CYS A 106 9.20 -6.10 8.11
N SER A 107 9.09 -5.69 9.38
CA SER A 107 8.87 -6.64 10.47
C SER A 107 7.41 -7.07 10.58
N PRO A 108 7.14 -8.29 11.09
CA PRO A 108 5.79 -8.77 11.33
C PRO A 108 4.96 -7.83 12.20
N ARG A 109 3.75 -7.52 11.75
CA ARG A 109 2.76 -6.75 12.50
C ARG A 109 1.95 -7.68 13.39
N ALA A 110 1.71 -7.23 14.62
CA ALA A 110 0.88 -7.95 15.57
C ALA A 110 -0.59 -7.97 15.11
N LEU A 111 -1.22 -9.14 15.26
CA LEU A 111 -2.64 -9.32 15.01
C LEU A 111 -3.40 -9.27 16.35
N SER A 112 -4.56 -8.61 16.35
CA SER A 112 -5.44 -8.53 17.52
C SER A 112 -6.41 -9.70 17.53
N SER A 113 -6.60 -10.34 18.68
CA SER A 113 -7.67 -11.33 18.91
C SER A 113 -9.00 -10.61 19.18
N SER A 114 -9.37 -9.65 18.32
CA SER A 114 -10.44 -8.69 18.58
C SER A 114 -11.86 -9.26 18.40
N LEU A 115 -11.99 -10.51 17.99
CA LEU A 115 -13.28 -11.13 17.69
C LEU A 115 -13.49 -12.30 18.64
N SER A 116 -14.59 -12.26 19.40
CA SER A 116 -15.02 -13.41 20.18
C SER A 116 -15.42 -14.54 19.24
N GLU A 117 -15.17 -15.79 19.64
CA GLU A 117 -15.71 -16.95 18.92
C GLU A 117 -17.22 -16.74 18.66
N GLY A 118 -17.63 -16.76 17.39
CA GLY A 118 -19.04 -16.63 16.99
C GLY A 118 -19.59 -15.22 16.72
N THR A 119 -18.80 -14.14 16.76
CA THR A 119 -19.28 -12.78 16.39
C THR A 119 -19.12 -12.39 14.91
N THR A 120 -18.49 -13.23 14.09
CA THR A 120 -18.47 -13.02 12.64
C THR A 120 -19.64 -13.73 11.97
N THR A 121 -20.42 -13.01 11.18
CA THR A 121 -21.41 -13.57 10.23
C THR A 121 -20.75 -14.27 9.03
N LEU A 122 -19.46 -14.62 9.12
CA LEU A 122 -18.69 -15.30 8.09
C LEU A 122 -18.60 -16.81 8.43
N PRO A 123 -18.76 -17.72 7.45
CA PRO A 123 -19.08 -19.13 7.71
C PRO A 123 -17.84 -20.02 7.92
N TYR A 124 -16.88 -19.67 8.78
CA TYR A 124 -15.65 -20.45 8.94
C TYR A 124 -15.23 -20.73 10.40
N PRO A 125 -14.93 -22.00 10.77
CA PRO A 125 -14.56 -22.40 12.13
C PRO A 125 -13.04 -22.26 12.34
N GLY A 126 -12.60 -21.08 12.80
CA GLY A 126 -11.20 -20.82 13.17
C GLY A 126 -11.07 -19.64 14.14
N THR A 127 -9.90 -19.48 14.74
CA THR A 127 -9.54 -18.30 15.54
C THR A 127 -9.39 -17.09 14.60
N THR A 128 -10.35 -16.17 14.66
CA THR A 128 -10.35 -14.97 13.82
C THR A 128 -9.54 -13.85 14.48
N LYS A 129 -8.50 -13.40 13.79
CA LYS A 129 -7.68 -12.25 14.21
C LYS A 129 -7.90 -11.07 13.28
N THR A 130 -7.55 -9.87 13.73
CA THR A 130 -7.64 -8.64 12.92
C THR A 130 -6.30 -7.92 12.82
N LEU A 131 -6.03 -7.35 11.65
CA LEU A 131 -4.95 -6.40 11.41
C LEU A 131 -5.56 -5.01 11.17
N ARG A 132 -5.32 -4.07 12.08
CA ARG A 132 -5.76 -2.68 11.91
C ARG A 132 -4.94 -1.98 10.83
N ILE A 133 -5.58 -1.24 9.93
CA ILE A 133 -4.96 -0.44 8.88
C ILE A 133 -5.23 1.04 9.18
N PRO A 134 -4.27 1.77 9.77
CA PRO A 134 -4.50 3.15 10.21
C PRO A 134 -4.38 4.17 9.08
N ILE A 135 -3.68 3.83 7.99
CA ILE A 135 -3.31 4.75 6.92
C ILE A 135 -3.48 4.06 5.57
N LEU A 136 -3.92 4.82 4.57
CA LEU A 136 -3.75 4.50 3.16
C LEU A 136 -2.96 5.61 2.48
N GLU A 137 -2.10 5.24 1.56
CA GLU A 137 -1.30 6.13 0.73
C GLU A 137 -1.54 5.84 -0.76
N ARG A 138 -1.15 6.79 -1.62
CA ARG A 138 -1.11 6.59 -3.07
C ARG A 138 0.05 7.38 -3.69
N HIS A 139 0.47 6.92 -4.86
CA HIS A 139 1.46 7.58 -5.71
C HIS A 139 0.77 8.06 -7.00
N PRO A 140 0.36 9.33 -7.11
CA PRO A 140 -0.53 9.78 -8.20
C PRO A 140 0.07 9.63 -9.61
N PHE A 141 1.39 9.76 -9.73
CA PHE A 141 2.08 9.87 -11.01
C PHE A 141 3.01 8.69 -11.34
N THR A 142 3.01 7.62 -10.55
CA THR A 142 3.86 6.45 -10.79
C THR A 142 3.22 5.18 -10.32
N THR A 143 3.60 4.06 -10.95
CA THR A 143 3.44 2.76 -10.30
C THR A 143 4.41 2.64 -9.12
N GLN A 144 4.09 1.75 -8.19
CA GLN A 144 5.02 1.33 -7.15
C GLN A 144 5.01 -0.20 -7.06
N THR A 145 6.18 -0.81 -7.21
CA THR A 145 6.35 -2.26 -7.23
C THR A 145 7.07 -2.71 -5.97
N PHE A 146 6.58 -3.76 -5.31
CA PHE A 146 7.25 -4.48 -4.23
C PHE A 146 7.48 -5.93 -4.64
N VAL A 147 8.73 -6.39 -4.57
CA VAL A 147 9.09 -7.79 -4.80
C VAL A 147 9.82 -8.32 -3.56
N PRO A 148 9.28 -9.36 -2.88
CA PRO A 148 9.95 -9.93 -1.73
C PRO A 148 11.25 -10.62 -2.13
N LEU A 149 12.25 -10.53 -1.28
CA LEU A 149 13.53 -11.23 -1.41
C LEU A 149 13.62 -12.34 -0.37
N GLY A 150 14.03 -13.53 -0.81
CA GLY A 150 14.40 -14.63 0.08
C GLY A 150 13.25 -15.36 0.79
N LEU A 151 11.99 -14.93 0.60
CA LEU A 151 10.84 -15.63 1.16
C LEU A 151 10.45 -16.83 0.27
N ASP A 152 10.44 -18.04 0.82
CA ASP A 152 10.08 -19.24 0.07
C ASP A 152 8.58 -19.20 -0.29
N PRO A 153 8.18 -19.47 -1.56
CA PRO A 153 6.78 -19.54 -1.95
C PRO A 153 5.96 -20.60 -1.21
N SER A 154 6.61 -21.62 -0.64
CA SER A 154 6.03 -22.68 0.18
C SER A 154 6.03 -22.35 1.68
N ASP A 155 6.68 -21.26 2.11
CA ASP A 155 6.57 -20.81 3.50
C ASP A 155 5.12 -20.43 3.81
N ARG A 156 4.67 -20.89 4.97
CA ARG A 156 3.33 -20.70 5.52
C ARG A 156 3.39 -20.08 6.91
N SER A 157 4.59 -19.81 7.41
CA SER A 157 4.82 -19.18 8.70
C SER A 157 5.03 -17.67 8.59
N THR A 158 5.38 -17.17 7.40
CA THR A 158 5.52 -15.74 7.08
C THR A 158 4.83 -15.44 5.75
N ALA A 159 4.08 -14.33 5.71
CA ALA A 159 3.38 -13.83 4.53
C ALA A 159 3.30 -12.30 4.60
N PHE A 160 2.87 -11.67 3.51
CA PHE A 160 2.57 -10.24 3.51
C PHE A 160 1.15 -9.98 3.00
N ILE A 161 0.56 -8.92 3.53
CA ILE A 161 -0.82 -8.51 3.29
C ILE A 161 -0.79 -7.24 2.46
N VAL A 162 -1.54 -7.27 1.35
CA VAL A 162 -1.74 -6.15 0.44
C VAL A 162 -3.14 -5.63 0.63
N VAL A 163 -3.27 -4.37 1.07
CA VAL A 163 -4.58 -3.72 1.24
C VAL A 163 -4.67 -2.59 0.24
N VAL A 164 -5.78 -2.55 -0.50
CA VAL A 164 -6.02 -1.57 -1.57
C VAL A 164 -7.44 -1.04 -1.50
N ALA A 165 -7.64 0.17 -2.02
CA ALA A 165 -8.96 0.76 -2.21
C ALA A 165 -9.03 1.51 -3.54
N PRO A 166 -10.17 1.49 -4.24
CA PRO A 166 -10.37 2.38 -5.38
C PRO A 166 -10.50 3.83 -4.88
N THR A 167 -10.32 4.77 -5.79
CA THR A 167 -10.59 6.20 -5.53
C THR A 167 -12.10 6.45 -5.59
N LEU A 168 -12.63 7.21 -4.64
CA LEU A 168 -14.02 7.66 -4.68
C LEU A 168 -14.31 8.38 -6.01
N PRO A 169 -15.53 8.27 -6.56
CA PRO A 169 -15.93 9.06 -7.71
C PRO A 169 -15.78 10.55 -7.41
N SER A 170 -15.10 11.28 -8.28
CA SER A 170 -15.06 12.74 -8.19
C SER A 170 -16.44 13.26 -8.59
N THR A 171 -17.17 13.93 -7.69
CA THR A 171 -18.34 14.71 -8.11
C THR A 171 -17.85 15.74 -9.11
N PRO A 172 -18.44 15.84 -10.33
CA PRO A 172 -18.07 16.91 -11.23
C PRO A 172 -18.33 18.25 -10.53
N PRO A 173 -17.43 19.24 -10.66
CA PRO A 173 -17.69 20.55 -10.08
C PRO A 173 -19.02 21.04 -10.64
N SER A 174 -19.98 21.35 -9.76
CA SER A 174 -21.19 22.04 -10.18
C SER A 174 -20.74 23.33 -10.87
N LEU A 175 -21.15 23.51 -12.12
CA LEU A 175 -20.98 24.77 -12.85
C LEU A 175 -21.90 25.83 -12.23
N HIS A 176 -21.66 26.24 -10.98
CA HIS A 176 -22.14 27.51 -10.47
C HIS A 176 -21.55 27.85 -9.10
N ARG A 177 -20.62 28.80 -9.13
CA ARG A 177 -20.50 29.98 -8.24
C ARG A 177 -19.03 30.24 -7.95
N SER A 178 -18.46 31.14 -8.76
CA SER A 178 -17.25 31.87 -8.42
C SER A 178 -17.46 32.56 -7.06
N VAL A 179 -16.74 32.09 -6.05
CA VAL A 179 -16.51 32.82 -4.80
C VAL A 179 -15.01 33.13 -4.75
N PRO A 180 -14.59 34.39 -4.53
CA PRO A 180 -13.18 34.74 -4.51
C PRO A 180 -12.49 34.13 -3.30
N SER A 181 -11.26 33.64 -3.51
CA SER A 181 -10.40 33.02 -2.50
C SER A 181 -10.15 33.95 -1.31
N PRO A 182 -10.38 33.51 -0.06
CA PRO A 182 -9.80 34.19 1.08
C PRO A 182 -8.32 33.81 1.20
N THR A 183 -7.46 34.81 1.14
CA THR A 183 -6.05 34.70 1.51
C THR A 183 -5.98 34.36 2.99
N THR A 184 -5.67 33.10 3.32
CA THR A 184 -5.35 32.71 4.69
C THR A 184 -4.01 31.96 4.69
N THR A 185 -3.00 32.63 5.24
CA THR A 185 -1.71 32.07 5.65
C THR A 185 -1.93 30.92 6.63
N VAL A 186 -1.49 29.70 6.28
CA VAL A 186 -1.50 28.54 7.18
C VAL A 186 -0.10 28.34 7.78
N PRO A 187 0.04 28.17 9.11
CA PRO A 187 1.33 27.93 9.76
C PRO A 187 1.84 26.50 9.50
N GLN A 188 3.14 26.37 9.27
CA GLN A 188 3.84 25.09 9.11
C GLN A 188 3.72 24.24 10.39
N LYS A 189 3.07 23.07 10.30
CA LYS A 189 3.08 22.05 11.36
C LYS A 189 4.10 20.95 11.06
N ALA A 190 4.66 20.42 12.14
CA ALA A 190 5.82 19.54 12.18
C ALA A 190 5.64 18.23 11.40
N ARG A 191 6.71 17.85 10.67
CA ARG A 191 6.81 16.68 9.79
C ARG A 191 6.74 15.35 10.56
N SER A 192 5.96 14.42 10.04
CA SER A 192 6.04 12.98 10.32
C SER A 192 7.25 12.35 9.59
N THR A 193 7.85 11.32 10.19
CA THR A 193 9.20 10.79 9.94
C THR A 193 9.40 9.99 8.65
N LEU A 194 8.36 9.73 7.84
CA LEU A 194 8.52 9.04 6.54
C LEU A 194 9.02 9.94 5.40
N THR A 195 8.87 11.27 5.51
CA THR A 195 9.36 12.24 4.49
C THR A 195 10.89 12.44 4.51
N SER A 196 11.63 11.69 5.34
CA SER A 196 13.06 11.92 5.58
C SER A 196 14.02 11.05 4.75
N ILE A 197 13.54 9.95 4.16
CA ILE A 197 14.42 8.98 3.48
C ILE A 197 14.88 9.45 2.08
N PHE A 198 14.18 10.40 1.46
CA PHE A 198 14.47 10.81 0.07
C PHE A 198 15.21 12.16 -0.08
N ARG A 199 16.15 12.48 0.83
CA ARG A 199 17.01 13.68 0.71
C ARG A 199 18.47 13.34 0.39
N ARG A 200 18.81 13.55 -0.89
CA ARG A 200 20.12 13.88 -1.53
C ARG A 200 21.40 13.18 -1.04
N VAL A 201 22.16 12.57 -1.96
CA VAL A 201 23.47 13.05 -2.47
C VAL A 201 23.66 12.50 -3.89
N LEU A 202 23.84 13.39 -4.88
CA LEU A 202 24.27 13.03 -6.24
C LEU A 202 25.81 13.20 -6.30
N PRO A 203 26.59 12.18 -6.69
CA PRO A 203 27.98 12.40 -7.09
C PRO A 203 28.03 13.04 -8.49
N GLU A 204 28.77 14.14 -8.62
CA GLU A 204 29.17 14.74 -9.90
C GLU A 204 29.95 13.72 -10.75
N PRO A 205 29.76 13.66 -12.08
CA PRO A 205 30.52 12.76 -12.93
C PRO A 205 31.93 13.30 -13.18
N SER A 206 32.94 12.61 -12.67
CA SER A 206 34.34 12.83 -13.04
C SER A 206 34.58 12.31 -14.46
N ALA A 207 34.94 13.23 -15.36
CA ALA A 207 35.42 12.96 -16.70
C ALA A 207 36.73 12.17 -16.67
N ASN A 208 36.84 11.14 -17.52
CA ASN A 208 38.11 10.63 -18.00
C ASN A 208 37.95 10.19 -19.45
N ASP A 209 38.68 10.85 -20.33
CA ASP A 209 38.96 10.48 -21.71
C ASP A 209 40.33 9.78 -21.73
N PRO A 210 40.52 8.73 -22.53
CA PRO A 210 41.67 8.81 -23.41
C PRO A 210 41.38 8.35 -24.83
N SER A 211 41.82 9.21 -25.74
CA SER A 211 42.14 8.99 -27.14
C SER A 211 42.80 7.62 -27.42
N GLY A 212 42.23 6.89 -28.38
CA GLY A 212 42.85 5.72 -29.01
C GLY A 212 42.26 5.49 -30.39
N SER A 213 43.02 5.85 -31.43
CA SER A 213 42.69 5.71 -32.84
C SER A 213 42.92 4.28 -33.34
N HIS A 214 41.93 3.61 -33.94
CA HIS A 214 42.14 2.55 -34.95
C HIS A 214 40.90 2.41 -35.87
N SER A 215 41.15 2.27 -37.18
CA SER A 215 40.17 2.13 -38.29
C SER A 215 39.62 0.69 -38.42
N PRO A 216 38.51 0.46 -39.15
CA PRO A 216 37.65 -0.71 -38.96
C PRO A 216 37.97 -1.87 -39.93
N PRO A 217 37.62 -3.12 -39.58
CA PRO A 217 37.34 -4.13 -40.59
C PRO A 217 35.89 -4.64 -40.54
N GLU A 218 35.36 -4.79 -41.75
CA GLU A 218 34.29 -5.68 -42.23
C GLU A 218 32.88 -5.62 -41.64
N THR A 219 31.94 -5.34 -42.55
CA THR A 219 30.49 -5.31 -42.37
C THR A 219 29.95 -6.66 -41.87
N PRO A 220 29.24 -6.70 -40.72
CA PRO A 220 28.40 -7.85 -40.41
C PRO A 220 27.14 -7.81 -41.29
N ASN A 221 26.68 -8.99 -41.70
CA ASN A 221 25.38 -9.20 -42.36
C ASN A 221 24.27 -8.36 -41.68
N PRO A 222 23.29 -7.82 -42.45
CA PRO A 222 22.22 -7.05 -41.85
C PRO A 222 21.46 -7.92 -40.85
N LEU A 223 21.54 -7.53 -39.58
CA LEU A 223 20.65 -8.03 -38.54
C LEU A 223 19.21 -7.86 -39.04
N PRO A 224 18.30 -8.83 -38.82
CA PRO A 224 16.88 -8.59 -39.03
C PRO A 224 16.52 -7.32 -38.23
N PRO A 225 15.65 -6.45 -38.78
CA PRO A 225 15.40 -5.15 -38.17
C PRO A 225 15.07 -5.36 -36.70
N SER A 226 15.88 -4.78 -35.81
CA SER A 226 15.66 -4.78 -34.35
C SER A 226 14.37 -4.03 -33.92
N ALA A 227 13.47 -3.81 -34.88
CA ALA A 227 12.14 -3.28 -34.71
C ALA A 227 11.24 -4.17 -33.83
N SER A 228 11.48 -5.48 -33.74
CA SER A 228 10.52 -6.38 -33.06
C SER A 228 10.67 -6.52 -31.54
N LEU A 229 11.45 -5.70 -30.83
CA LEU A 229 11.45 -5.67 -29.35
C LEU A 229 11.12 -4.30 -28.77
N ILE A 230 11.49 -3.21 -29.46
CA ILE A 230 11.10 -1.85 -29.08
C ILE A 230 9.66 -1.54 -29.55
N GLN A 231 9.14 -2.27 -30.54
CA GLN A 231 7.76 -2.13 -31.01
C GLN A 231 6.74 -2.93 -30.18
N PHE A 232 7.20 -3.81 -29.28
CA PHE A 232 6.40 -4.29 -28.12
C PHE A 232 6.31 -3.22 -27.01
N ARG A 233 6.39 -1.94 -27.39
CA ARG A 233 6.05 -0.83 -26.51
C ARG A 233 4.55 -0.88 -26.23
N SER A 234 4.20 -1.41 -25.08
CA SER A 234 3.34 -0.71 -24.11
C SER A 234 2.12 -0.01 -24.71
N LEU A 235 1.36 -0.72 -25.55
CA LEU A 235 -0.05 -0.38 -25.74
C LEU A 235 -0.77 -0.96 -24.52
N PRO A 236 -1.55 -0.17 -23.78
CA PRO A 236 -2.35 -0.71 -22.70
C PRO A 236 -3.20 -1.87 -23.25
N THR A 237 -3.01 -3.06 -22.69
CA THR A 237 -3.99 -4.13 -22.88
C THR A 237 -5.33 -3.64 -22.30
N PRO A 238 -6.49 -4.18 -22.73
CA PRO A 238 -7.76 -3.84 -22.10
C PRO A 238 -7.76 -4.02 -20.57
N LEU A 239 -6.91 -4.92 -20.06
CA LEU A 239 -6.68 -5.15 -18.63
C LEU A 239 -5.84 -4.05 -17.94
N THR A 240 -4.96 -3.38 -18.68
CA THR A 240 -4.01 -2.38 -18.14
C THR A 240 -4.36 -0.95 -18.53
N ALA A 241 -5.31 -0.71 -19.46
CA ALA A 241 -5.75 0.62 -19.89
C ALA A 241 -6.16 1.54 -18.73
N ASN A 242 -6.86 0.99 -17.72
CA ASN A 242 -7.26 1.74 -16.53
C ASN A 242 -6.14 1.88 -15.48
N LEU A 243 -5.01 1.20 -15.65
CA LEU A 243 -3.82 1.29 -14.80
C LEU A 243 -2.86 2.39 -15.26
N PHE A 244 -3.13 3.10 -16.35
CA PHE A 244 -2.26 4.17 -16.87
C PHE A 244 -2.92 5.55 -16.81
N THR A 245 -4.04 5.69 -16.12
CA THR A 245 -4.70 6.98 -15.89
C THR A 245 -4.55 7.36 -14.42
N PRO A 246 -3.93 8.51 -14.10
CA PRO A 246 -3.93 9.03 -12.74
C PRO A 246 -5.36 9.13 -12.22
N ARG A 247 -5.60 8.53 -11.06
CA ARG A 247 -6.93 8.58 -10.43
C ARG A 247 -7.18 9.98 -9.85
N GLY A 248 -8.43 10.44 -9.91
CA GLY A 248 -8.84 11.79 -9.51
C GLY A 248 -8.50 12.13 -8.05
N ALA A 249 -8.65 13.41 -7.68
CA ALA A 249 -8.19 13.93 -6.39
C ALA A 249 -8.89 13.33 -5.16
N ALA A 250 -10.03 12.65 -5.33
CA ALA A 250 -10.82 12.11 -4.23
C ALA A 250 -10.07 11.05 -3.39
N GLY A 251 -10.49 10.90 -2.13
CA GLY A 251 -9.94 9.94 -1.18
C GLY A 251 -10.27 8.47 -1.51
N PRO A 252 -9.79 7.51 -0.69
CA PRO A 252 -10.08 6.10 -0.87
C PRO A 252 -11.54 5.78 -0.58
N ASP A 253 -12.16 4.94 -1.41
CA ASP A 253 -13.45 4.33 -1.13
C ASP A 253 -13.26 3.09 -0.25
N LEU A 254 -13.32 3.31 1.07
CA LEU A 254 -13.18 2.24 2.06
C LEU A 254 -14.28 1.17 1.97
N SER A 255 -15.43 1.47 1.35
CA SER A 255 -16.50 0.48 1.17
C SER A 255 -16.19 -0.55 0.09
N GLN A 256 -15.19 -0.26 -0.75
CA GLN A 256 -14.69 -1.12 -1.82
C GLN A 256 -13.22 -1.51 -1.56
N ALA A 257 -12.73 -1.33 -0.33
CA ALA A 257 -11.40 -1.78 0.05
C ALA A 257 -11.32 -3.31 -0.01
N ARG A 258 -10.17 -3.82 -0.42
CA ARG A 258 -9.88 -5.25 -0.51
C ARG A 258 -8.54 -5.56 0.14
N ALA A 259 -8.42 -6.75 0.72
CA ALA A 259 -7.21 -7.24 1.32
C ALA A 259 -6.82 -8.59 0.70
N PHE A 260 -5.55 -8.72 0.37
CA PHE A 260 -4.98 -9.93 -0.22
C PHE A 260 -3.85 -10.44 0.65
N ILE A 261 -3.74 -11.76 0.75
CA ILE A 261 -2.57 -12.42 1.30
C ILE A 261 -1.67 -12.92 0.17
N ALA A 262 -0.38 -12.62 0.28
CA ALA A 262 0.62 -12.96 -0.70
C ALA A 262 1.74 -13.80 -0.06
N HIS A 263 2.27 -14.73 -0.84
CA HIS A 263 3.39 -15.58 -0.45
C HIS A 263 4.69 -15.13 -1.13
N GLY A 264 5.84 -15.67 -0.74
CA GLY A 264 7.16 -15.22 -1.23
C GLY A 264 7.43 -15.39 -2.73
N GLY A 265 6.54 -16.05 -3.47
CA GLY A 265 6.64 -16.18 -4.93
C GLY A 265 5.92 -15.08 -5.71
N GLN A 266 5.32 -14.13 -5.01
CA GLN A 266 4.51 -13.06 -5.58
C GLN A 266 5.11 -11.71 -5.16
N GLY A 267 5.17 -10.78 -6.09
CA GLY A 267 5.27 -9.34 -5.83
C GLY A 267 4.00 -8.64 -6.31
N VAL A 268 3.89 -7.34 -6.02
CA VAL A 268 2.78 -6.51 -6.50
C VAL A 268 3.32 -5.23 -7.12
N THR A 269 2.64 -4.76 -8.16
CA THR A 269 2.80 -3.42 -8.70
C THR A 269 1.47 -2.70 -8.62
N TYR A 270 1.38 -1.69 -7.77
CA TYR A 270 0.23 -0.79 -7.71
C TYR A 270 0.21 0.12 -8.94
N GLY A 271 -0.97 0.32 -9.54
CA GLY A 271 -1.17 1.33 -10.58
C GLY A 271 -1.03 2.76 -10.02
N PRO A 272 -0.71 3.77 -10.85
CA PRO A 272 -0.69 5.17 -10.45
C PRO A 272 -2.02 5.59 -9.83
N GLY A 273 -1.93 6.25 -8.67
CA GLY A 273 -3.07 6.76 -7.91
C GLY A 273 -3.92 5.69 -7.20
N THR A 274 -3.59 4.40 -7.30
CA THR A 274 -4.23 3.36 -6.49
C THR A 274 -3.92 3.58 -5.01
N TRP A 275 -4.97 3.69 -4.18
CA TRP A 275 -4.81 3.74 -2.73
C TRP A 275 -4.43 2.36 -2.19
N HIS A 276 -3.43 2.31 -1.33
CA HIS A 276 -2.95 1.10 -0.70
C HIS A 276 -2.39 1.38 0.70
N ALA A 277 -2.34 0.36 1.56
CA ALA A 277 -1.69 0.48 2.85
C ALA A 277 -0.17 0.32 2.72
N PRO A 278 0.63 0.91 3.62
CA PRO A 278 2.03 0.54 3.77
C PRO A 278 2.19 -0.98 3.94
N MET A 279 3.28 -1.54 3.39
CA MET A 279 3.51 -2.98 3.33
C MET A 279 3.40 -3.63 4.72
N ALA A 280 2.57 -4.67 4.83
CA ALA A 280 2.26 -5.32 6.09
C ALA A 280 2.71 -6.78 6.07
N VAL A 281 3.76 -7.10 6.82
CA VAL A 281 4.19 -8.49 7.03
C VAL A 281 3.44 -9.09 8.22
N VAL A 282 3.12 -10.37 8.16
CA VAL A 282 2.57 -11.16 9.28
C VAL A 282 3.32 -12.48 9.37
N GLY A 283 3.47 -13.03 10.57
CA GLY A 283 4.16 -14.29 10.78
C GLY A 283 5.39 -14.17 11.68
N LYS A 284 6.45 -14.89 11.33
CA LYS A 284 7.61 -15.09 12.22
C LYS A 284 8.82 -14.23 11.87
N GLU A 285 9.02 -13.91 10.61
CA GLU A 285 10.27 -13.33 10.12
C GLU A 285 10.04 -11.99 9.41
N ASP A 286 11.08 -11.15 9.42
CA ASP A 286 11.12 -9.93 8.61
C ASP A 286 11.16 -10.30 7.12
N VAL A 287 10.52 -9.49 6.29
CA VAL A 287 10.60 -9.65 4.82
C VAL A 287 11.25 -8.42 4.22
N SER A 288 12.30 -8.65 3.43
CA SER A 288 12.95 -7.61 2.63
C SER A 288 12.26 -7.50 1.27
N PHE A 289 11.95 -6.28 0.83
CA PHE A 289 11.36 -6.00 -0.47
C PHE A 289 12.26 -5.07 -1.27
N VAL A 290 12.51 -5.43 -2.53
CA VAL A 290 12.96 -4.45 -3.51
C VAL A 290 11.76 -3.65 -3.96
N VAL A 291 11.88 -2.33 -3.88
CA VAL A 291 10.83 -1.38 -4.23
C VAL A 291 11.25 -0.58 -5.45
N LEU A 292 10.42 -0.56 -6.50
CA LEU A 292 10.66 0.21 -7.71
C LEU A 292 9.56 1.26 -7.88
N GLN A 293 9.93 2.52 -8.09
CA GLN A 293 9.01 3.62 -8.37
C GLN A 293 9.73 4.75 -9.11
N PHE A 294 9.00 5.74 -9.61
CA PHE A 294 9.56 7.03 -9.99
C PHE A 294 9.33 8.07 -8.90
N GLY A 295 10.27 8.99 -8.70
CA GLY A 295 10.10 10.14 -7.79
C GLY A 295 10.76 11.40 -8.31
N ASN A 296 10.14 12.55 -8.06
CA ASN A 296 10.70 13.87 -8.40
C ASN A 296 11.13 14.68 -7.16
N GLY A 297 10.92 14.15 -5.95
CA GLY A 297 11.30 14.77 -4.69
C GLY A 297 10.32 15.84 -4.20
N VAL A 298 9.12 15.92 -4.78
CA VAL A 298 8.03 16.80 -4.34
C VAL A 298 7.02 15.96 -3.56
N GLY A 299 6.94 16.20 -2.24
CA GLY A 299 6.16 15.38 -1.30
C GLY A 299 4.78 14.93 -1.80
N GLU A 300 3.86 15.87 -2.00
CA GLU A 300 2.46 15.58 -2.41
C GLU A 300 2.30 15.03 -3.85
N GLU A 301 3.35 15.10 -4.66
CA GLU A 301 3.38 14.51 -6.00
C GLU A 301 3.96 13.10 -5.96
N ASP A 302 4.95 12.87 -5.11
CA ASP A 302 5.52 11.56 -4.85
C ASP A 302 4.55 10.69 -4.07
N THR A 303 3.90 11.20 -3.01
CA THR A 303 3.02 10.42 -2.13
C THR A 303 1.93 11.28 -1.50
N GLN A 304 0.71 10.75 -1.48
CA GLN A 304 -0.42 11.33 -0.75
C GLN A 304 -0.90 10.33 0.29
N GLU A 305 -1.17 10.78 1.51
CA GLU A 305 -1.50 9.94 2.66
C GLU A 305 -2.83 10.37 3.29
N VAL A 306 -3.63 9.40 3.75
CA VAL A 306 -4.82 9.66 4.56
C VAL A 306 -4.88 8.74 5.77
N GLU A 307 -5.23 9.30 6.92
CA GLU A 307 -5.55 8.54 8.12
C GLU A 307 -6.96 7.94 8.01
N VAL A 308 -7.06 6.62 8.16
CA VAL A 308 -8.30 5.88 8.27
C VAL A 308 -8.92 6.22 9.63
N GLY A 309 -9.81 7.21 9.64
CA GLY A 309 -10.44 7.74 10.86
C GLY A 309 -10.81 9.21 10.78
N ARG A 310 -10.13 9.98 9.92
CA ARG A 310 -10.34 11.42 9.77
C ARG A 310 -10.90 11.73 8.39
N VAL A 311 -12.19 11.49 8.18
CA VAL A 311 -12.87 12.09 7.03
C VAL A 311 -13.19 13.52 7.42
N GLU A 312 -12.56 14.50 6.75
CA GLU A 312 -12.98 15.90 6.84
C GLU A 312 -14.40 16.00 6.27
N GLY A 313 -15.39 15.92 7.17
CA GLY A 313 -16.76 16.29 6.85
C GLY A 313 -16.80 17.77 6.52
N GLY A 314 -17.31 18.10 5.34
CA GLY A 314 -17.70 19.48 5.03
C GLY A 314 -18.59 20.02 6.15
N ALA A 315 -18.43 21.30 6.48
CA ALA A 315 -19.07 21.97 7.61
C ALA A 315 -20.55 21.56 7.77
N GLY A 316 -20.81 20.66 8.72
CA GLY A 316 -22.16 20.18 9.05
C GLY A 316 -22.36 18.68 9.26
N SER A 317 -21.40 17.79 8.97
CA SER A 317 -21.51 16.37 9.33
C SER A 317 -20.56 15.99 10.48
N GLU A 318 -21.10 15.44 11.57
CA GLU A 318 -20.31 14.80 12.61
C GLU A 318 -19.57 13.61 11.98
N GLY A 319 -18.26 13.73 11.82
CA GLY A 319 -17.41 12.68 11.27
C GLY A 319 -17.32 11.51 12.25
N VAL A 320 -18.09 10.45 11.99
CA VAL A 320 -17.92 9.15 12.64
C VAL A 320 -16.52 8.62 12.29
N GLY A 321 -15.68 8.42 13.30
CA GLY A 321 -14.35 7.81 13.11
C GLY A 321 -14.51 6.44 12.47
N ARG A 322 -13.68 6.09 11.49
CA ARG A 322 -13.70 4.79 10.83
C ARG A 322 -12.42 4.02 11.15
N VAL A 323 -12.54 2.75 11.52
CA VAL A 323 -11.39 1.81 11.54
C VAL A 323 -11.48 0.94 10.30
N LEU A 324 -10.35 0.68 9.63
CA LEU A 324 -10.25 -0.42 8.68
C LEU A 324 -9.51 -1.58 9.34
N GLU A 325 -10.14 -2.75 9.39
CA GLU A 325 -9.54 -3.99 9.89
C GLU A 325 -9.57 -5.06 8.80
N VAL A 326 -8.41 -5.67 8.55
CA VAL A 326 -8.32 -6.90 7.76
C VAL A 326 -8.61 -8.07 8.68
N VAL A 327 -9.57 -8.89 8.31
CA VAL A 327 -9.88 -10.15 9.00
C VAL A 327 -8.90 -11.22 8.51
N VAL A 328 -8.08 -11.74 9.43
CA VAL A 328 -7.08 -12.77 9.18
C VAL A 328 -7.48 -14.03 9.95
N GLU A 329 -7.86 -15.07 9.22
CA GLU A 329 -8.23 -16.36 9.81
C GLU A 329 -6.98 -17.25 9.95
N GLU A 330 -6.75 -17.80 11.14
CA GLU A 330 -5.66 -18.75 11.33
C GLU A 330 -5.91 -20.06 10.56
N GLY A 331 -4.90 -20.54 9.84
CA GLY A 331 -4.99 -21.74 9.01
C GLY A 331 -5.60 -21.52 7.63
N LEU A 332 -6.33 -20.42 7.41
CA LEU A 332 -6.74 -19.99 6.08
C LEU A 332 -5.48 -19.63 5.27
N PHE A 333 -5.34 -20.19 4.07
CA PHE A 333 -4.16 -20.05 3.21
C PHE A 333 -2.84 -20.56 3.82
N GLY A 334 -2.94 -21.35 4.89
CA GLY A 334 -1.83 -21.99 5.60
C GLY A 334 -1.10 -21.09 6.59
N VAL A 335 -1.48 -19.82 6.74
CA VAL A 335 -0.75 -18.88 7.61
C VAL A 335 -0.89 -19.26 9.07
N ARG A 336 0.23 -19.62 9.70
CA ARG A 336 0.32 -19.92 11.13
C ARG A 336 0.95 -18.74 11.84
N THR A 337 0.12 -17.85 12.36
CA THR A 337 0.61 -16.79 13.24
C THR A 337 1.04 -17.46 14.55
N GLY A 338 2.33 -17.42 14.88
CA GLY A 338 2.84 -18.07 16.09
C GLY A 338 2.08 -17.61 17.34
N GLN A 339 2.07 -18.44 18.40
CA GLN A 339 1.54 -18.05 19.70
C GLN A 339 2.13 -16.69 20.12
N GLY A 340 1.26 -15.76 20.52
CA GLY A 340 1.64 -14.44 21.01
C GLY A 340 2.66 -14.59 22.14
N THR A 341 3.91 -14.30 21.87
CA THR A 341 4.92 -14.10 22.90
C THR A 341 4.93 -12.61 23.22
N GLY A 342 4.71 -12.33 24.50
CA GLY A 342 4.49 -11.00 25.03
C GLY A 342 5.58 -10.01 24.65
N GLY A 343 5.16 -8.74 24.54
CA GLY A 343 6.02 -7.64 24.14
C GLY A 343 7.34 -7.62 24.90
N VAL A 344 8.44 -7.62 24.14
CA VAL A 344 9.70 -7.08 24.60
C VAL A 344 9.81 -5.69 24.02
N ARG A 345 9.57 -4.71 24.90
CA ARG A 345 9.76 -3.30 24.67
C ARG A 345 11.26 -3.05 24.49
N ALA A 346 11.74 -2.97 23.26
CA ALA A 346 13.06 -2.40 23.00
C ALA A 346 12.94 -0.88 23.10
N LYS A 347 13.41 -0.33 24.23
CA LYS A 347 13.81 1.08 24.31
C LYS A 347 15.03 1.26 23.41
N LEU A 348 14.95 2.20 22.49
CA LEU A 348 16.08 3.01 22.07
C LEU A 348 15.69 4.48 22.27
#